data_AF-A0A430KMZ0-F1
#
_entry.id   AF-A0A430KMZ0-F1
#
_cell.length_a   1.000
_cell.length_b   1.000
_cell.length_c   1.000
_cell.angle_alpha   90.00
_cell.angle_beta   90.00
_cell.angle_gamma   90.00
#
_symmetry.space_group_name_H-M   'P 1'
#
loop_
_entity.id
_entity.type
_entity.pdbx_description
1 polymer ?
#
loop_
_entity_poly.entity_id
_entity_poly.type
_entity_poly.pdbx_seq_one_letter_code
_entity_poly.pdbx_strand_id
1 'polypeptide(L)'
;MSMQDLDVRDFRRALSQFPTGVTVITTNDEQGVPIGVTASSFNSVSVDPPLILWSIDKGAHSLATFEAAKYFAVNVLSRDQVDTSNRFASRGEDKFKDVVYSEGVGGSPLLSDYSAQFECKTWAVYEGGDHLILVGEVLDYRYQDSNLPLVFARGSYSVSSQHPSTVKYDAEGQTGEFISDYLLYLLRESYNRFSSDLYPKLQIEGGVNPEEWRILAILRDQGEMSLERLAPLTMQPMVTLMRSVEWMQEKSWVELKGNMLALLPEGQLLADRLLLLAKQHETDVLKALSVEQSEQLKDGLRVIMASHR
;
A
#
# COMPACT_ATOMS: atom_id res chain seq x y z
N MET A 1 -16.27 27.07 4.46
CA MET A 1 -16.51 25.61 4.42
C MET A 1 -15.97 25.05 5.71
N SER A 2 -16.84 24.76 6.68
CA SER A 2 -16.41 24.04 7.89
C SER A 2 -16.29 22.56 7.55
N MET A 3 -15.54 21.80 8.35
CA MET A 3 -15.29 20.35 8.25
C MET A 3 -16.56 19.47 8.28
N GLN A 4 -17.76 20.07 8.24
CA GLN A 4 -19.05 19.37 8.32
C GLN A 4 -19.54 18.79 6.98
N ASP A 5 -18.89 19.11 5.84
CA ASP A 5 -19.33 18.65 4.51
C ASP A 5 -18.40 17.61 3.83
N LEU A 6 -17.27 17.25 4.44
CA LEU A 6 -16.35 16.24 3.89
C LEU A 6 -16.46 14.93 4.69
N ASP A 7 -16.79 13.84 4.01
CA ASP A 7 -16.69 12.50 4.59
C ASP A 7 -15.22 12.18 4.88
N VAL A 8 -14.87 12.05 6.16
CA VAL A 8 -13.51 11.79 6.64
C VAL A 8 -12.92 10.52 6.02
N ARG A 9 -13.75 9.50 5.76
CA ARG A 9 -13.29 8.25 5.16
C ARG A 9 -13.00 8.40 3.68
N ASP A 10 -13.88 9.10 2.96
CA ASP A 10 -13.67 9.43 1.55
C ASP A 10 -12.41 10.28 1.38
N PHE A 11 -12.23 11.29 2.24
CA PHE A 11 -11.02 12.10 2.26
C PHE A 11 -9.76 11.28 2.52
N ARG A 12 -9.77 10.36 3.50
CA ARG A 12 -8.65 9.44 3.74
C ARG A 12 -8.39 8.50 2.56
N ARG A 13 -9.44 8.03 1.87
CA ARG A 13 -9.30 7.21 0.65
C ARG A 13 -8.64 8.01 -0.47
N ALA A 14 -9.02 9.28 -0.63
CA ALA A 14 -8.39 10.19 -1.57
C ALA A 14 -6.90 10.42 -1.24
N LEU A 15 -6.56 10.70 0.03
CA LEU A 15 -5.16 10.83 0.48
C LEU A 15 -4.35 9.56 0.21
N SER A 16 -4.94 8.38 0.40
CA SER A 16 -4.26 7.10 0.17
C SER A 16 -3.91 6.80 -1.29
N GLN A 17 -4.39 7.61 -2.25
CA GLN A 17 -3.97 7.52 -3.66
C GLN A 17 -2.54 8.01 -3.87
N PHE A 18 -1.97 8.79 -2.94
CA PHE A 18 -0.57 9.19 -2.98
C PHE A 18 0.28 8.11 -2.27
N PRO A 19 1.01 7.25 -3.01
CA PRO A 19 1.87 6.25 -2.41
C PRO A 19 3.03 6.91 -1.68
N THR A 20 3.41 6.36 -0.54
CA THR A 20 4.52 6.86 0.27
C THR A 20 5.47 5.72 0.63
N GLY A 21 6.72 6.07 0.95
CA GLY A 21 7.57 5.15 1.71
C GLY A 21 7.07 5.04 3.15
N VAL A 22 7.45 3.98 3.85
CA VAL A 22 7.17 3.82 5.27
C VAL A 22 8.40 4.17 6.08
N THR A 23 8.23 4.97 7.13
CA THR A 23 9.33 5.35 8.03
C THR A 23 9.01 4.99 9.48
N VAL A 24 10.05 4.75 10.28
CA VAL A 24 9.99 4.79 11.74
C VAL A 24 10.80 5.98 12.22
N ILE A 25 10.12 6.95 12.82
CA ILE A 25 10.77 8.10 13.44
C ILE A 25 11.12 7.73 14.87
N THR A 26 12.32 8.10 15.29
CA THR A 26 12.89 7.67 16.56
C THR A 26 13.57 8.82 17.28
N THR A 27 13.50 8.81 18.61
CA THR A 27 14.17 9.75 19.52
C THR A 27 14.34 9.05 20.87
N ASN A 28 14.94 9.70 21.85
CA ASN A 28 14.85 9.30 23.25
C ASN A 28 13.94 10.25 24.02
N ASP A 29 13.35 9.75 25.11
CA ASP A 29 12.72 10.61 26.12
C ASP A 29 13.75 11.28 27.04
N GLU A 30 13.26 12.07 28.01
CA GLU A 30 14.12 12.78 28.96
C GLU A 30 14.97 11.85 29.84
N GLN A 31 14.56 10.59 29.98
CA GLN A 31 15.26 9.56 30.74
C GLN A 31 16.23 8.75 29.87
N GLY A 32 16.29 9.03 28.57
CA GLY A 32 17.13 8.30 27.61
C GLY A 32 16.49 7.01 27.10
N VAL A 33 15.19 6.77 27.34
CA VAL A 33 14.49 5.59 26.86
C VAL A 33 14.13 5.79 25.38
N PRO A 34 14.38 4.79 24.51
CA PRO A 34 14.10 4.92 23.08
C PRO A 34 12.60 4.95 22.80
N ILE A 35 12.18 5.93 22.01
CA ILE A 35 10.81 6.16 21.54
C ILE A 35 10.77 6.09 20.02
N GLY A 36 9.73 5.46 19.48
CA GLY A 36 9.61 5.19 18.05
C GLY A 36 8.16 5.19 17.58
N VAL A 37 7.92 5.78 16.41
CA VAL A 37 6.60 5.84 15.79
C VAL A 37 6.69 5.59 14.29
N THR A 38 5.83 4.71 13.77
CA THR A 38 5.67 4.55 12.33
C THR A 38 4.95 5.75 11.75
N ALA A 39 5.53 6.35 10.70
CA ALA A 39 4.95 7.48 9.98
C ALA A 39 5.08 7.28 8.46
N SER A 40 4.01 7.62 7.74
CA SER A 40 4.00 7.73 6.28
C SER A 40 3.83 9.18 5.82
N SER A 41 3.88 10.14 6.74
CA SER A 41 3.76 11.58 6.50
C SER A 41 5.11 12.26 6.17
N PHE A 42 6.21 11.48 6.18
CA PHE A 42 7.55 11.96 5.88
C PHE A 42 7.65 12.51 4.45
N ASN A 43 8.34 13.65 4.29
CA ASN A 43 8.71 14.19 2.98
C ASN A 43 9.96 15.08 3.05
N SER A 44 10.63 15.28 1.91
CA SER A 44 11.71 16.26 1.75
C SER A 44 11.16 17.68 1.60
N VAL A 45 11.85 18.67 2.17
CA VAL A 45 11.45 20.09 2.13
C VAL A 45 12.45 20.93 1.35
N SER A 46 13.73 20.82 1.69
CA SER A 46 14.79 21.68 1.15
C SER A 46 16.09 20.91 1.02
N VAL A 47 16.91 21.27 0.03
CA VAL A 47 18.26 20.74 -0.16
C VAL A 47 19.31 21.62 0.55
N ASP A 48 19.13 22.95 0.56
CA ASP A 48 20.02 23.90 1.23
C ASP A 48 19.23 25.01 1.96
N PRO A 49 19.15 24.99 3.30
CA PRO A 49 19.66 23.94 4.18
C PRO A 49 18.91 22.60 3.95
N PRO A 50 19.50 21.44 4.29
CA PRO A 50 18.89 20.14 4.06
C PRO A 50 17.77 19.89 5.08
N LEU A 51 16.52 20.12 4.68
CA LEU A 51 15.35 20.01 5.55
C LEU A 51 14.42 18.89 5.09
N ILE A 52 13.90 18.15 6.07
CA ILE A 52 12.82 17.19 5.91
C ILE A 52 11.68 17.52 6.87
N LEU A 53 10.49 16.96 6.64
CA LEU A 53 9.38 17.06 7.58
C LEU A 53 8.65 15.73 7.75
N TRP A 54 7.88 15.65 8.82
CA TRP A 54 6.87 14.63 9.05
C TRP A 54 5.82 15.18 10.03
N SER A 55 4.70 14.48 10.16
CA SER A 55 3.60 14.89 11.05
C SER A 55 3.25 13.81 12.06
N ILE A 56 3.06 14.21 13.32
CA ILE A 56 2.62 13.36 14.44
C ILE A 56 1.22 13.73 14.91
N ASP A 57 0.39 12.73 15.17
CA ASP A 57 -0.97 12.90 15.69
C ASP A 57 -0.94 13.48 17.11
N LYS A 58 -1.77 14.49 17.40
CA LYS A 58 -1.82 15.13 18.73
C LYS A 58 -2.38 14.22 19.84
N GLY A 59 -2.98 13.09 19.49
CA GLY A 59 -3.37 12.03 20.40
C GLY A 59 -2.31 10.94 20.59
N ALA A 60 -1.14 11.04 19.94
CA ALA A 60 -0.07 10.07 20.11
C ALA A 60 0.56 10.14 21.51
N HIS A 61 0.77 8.99 22.16
CA HIS A 61 1.45 8.92 23.46
C HIS A 61 2.88 9.49 23.42
N SER A 62 3.55 9.40 22.27
CA SER A 62 4.90 9.92 22.05
C SER A 62 4.94 11.41 21.67
N LEU A 63 3.80 12.11 21.62
CA LEU A 63 3.72 13.51 21.17
C LEU A 63 4.67 14.41 21.96
N ALA A 64 4.54 14.43 23.29
CA ALA A 64 5.32 15.31 24.15
C ALA A 64 6.83 15.06 24.00
N THR A 65 7.23 13.79 23.83
CA THR A 65 8.63 13.42 23.60
C THR A 65 9.16 14.02 22.29
N PHE A 66 8.43 13.86 21.19
CA PHE A 66 8.87 14.39 19.89
C PHE A 66 8.79 15.91 19.81
N GLU A 67 7.80 16.53 20.44
CA GLU A 67 7.66 17.99 20.51
C GLU A 67 8.85 18.63 21.24
N ALA A 68 9.33 18.00 22.31
CA ALA A 68 10.50 18.47 23.08
C ALA A 68 11.85 17.96 22.53
N ALA A 69 11.85 17.03 21.59
CA ALA A 69 13.07 16.39 21.09
C ALA A 69 13.98 17.40 20.38
N LYS A 70 15.25 17.44 20.77
CA LYS A 70 16.28 18.24 20.07
C LYS A 70 16.82 17.55 18.84
N TYR A 71 16.85 16.22 18.86
CA TYR A 71 17.32 15.37 17.79
C TYR A 71 16.34 14.22 17.60
N PHE A 72 16.19 13.78 16.35
CA PHE A 72 15.43 12.58 16.01
C PHE A 72 16.05 11.94 14.78
N ALA A 73 15.79 10.65 14.57
CA ALA A 73 16.19 9.97 13.36
C ALA A 73 14.99 9.44 12.58
N VAL A 74 15.07 9.51 11.25
CA VAL A 74 14.11 8.95 10.31
C VAL A 74 14.69 7.67 9.75
N ASN A 75 14.05 6.52 10.03
CA ASN A 75 14.44 5.22 9.49
C ASN A 75 13.46 4.84 8.36
N VAL A 76 13.87 4.97 7.11
CA VAL A 76 13.07 4.53 5.95
C VAL A 76 13.16 3.02 5.85
N LEU A 77 12.00 2.35 5.97
CA LEU A 77 11.92 0.89 6.01
C LEU A 77 12.07 0.28 4.63
N SER A 78 12.78 -0.85 4.59
CA SER A 78 12.86 -1.73 3.43
C SER A 78 11.65 -2.64 3.31
N ARG A 79 11.40 -3.19 2.11
CA ARG A 79 10.21 -3.98 1.76
C ARG A 79 9.95 -5.18 2.69
N ASP A 80 11.00 -5.71 3.31
CA ASP A 80 10.93 -6.90 4.17
C ASP A 80 10.60 -6.54 5.64
N GLN A 81 10.47 -5.24 5.97
CA GLN A 81 10.26 -4.72 7.33
C GLN A 81 8.79 -4.38 7.66
N VAL A 82 7.84 -5.15 7.11
CA VAL A 82 6.40 -5.01 7.44
C VAL A 82 6.16 -5.20 8.94
N ASP A 83 6.84 -6.15 9.57
CA ASP A 83 6.69 -6.43 11.01
C ASP A 83 7.22 -5.27 11.87
N THR A 84 8.34 -4.66 11.47
CA THR A 84 8.87 -3.45 12.11
C THR A 84 7.86 -2.30 12.01
N SER A 85 7.30 -2.07 10.82
CA SER A 85 6.26 -1.05 10.62
C SER A 85 5.06 -1.26 11.55
N ASN A 86 4.53 -2.49 11.60
CA ASN A 86 3.38 -2.82 12.44
C ASN A 86 3.68 -2.67 13.94
N ARG A 87 4.88 -3.08 14.37
CA ARG A 87 5.34 -2.95 15.75
C ARG A 87 5.35 -1.49 16.20
N PHE A 88 5.98 -0.61 15.43
CA PHE A 88 6.09 0.81 15.78
C PHE A 88 4.80 1.62 15.58
N ALA A 89 3.85 1.11 14.80
CA ALA A 89 2.49 1.67 14.65
C ALA A 89 1.54 1.32 15.81
N SER A 90 1.83 0.25 16.57
CA SER A 90 0.99 -0.19 17.67
C SER A 90 0.97 0.79 18.86
N ARG A 91 -0.01 0.67 19.75
CA ARG A 91 -0.13 1.48 20.99
C ARG A 91 0.55 0.84 22.22
N GLY A 92 1.26 -0.26 22.05
CA GLY A 92 1.85 -1.02 23.16
C GLY A 92 3.09 -0.39 23.77
N GLU A 93 3.38 -0.80 25.02
CA GLU A 93 4.65 -0.52 25.71
C GLU A 93 5.79 -1.40 25.14
N ASP A 94 7.04 -0.94 25.31
CA ASP A 94 8.26 -1.67 24.95
C ASP A 94 8.41 -2.05 23.46
N LYS A 95 8.15 -1.08 22.56
CA LYS A 95 8.32 -1.25 21.11
C LYS A 95 9.74 -1.58 20.66
N PHE A 96 10.73 -1.29 21.49
CA PHE A 96 12.14 -1.57 21.22
C PHE A 96 12.60 -2.93 21.75
N LYS A 97 11.72 -3.69 22.42
CA LYS A 97 12.03 -5.04 22.87
C LYS A 97 12.52 -5.91 21.71
N ASP A 98 13.70 -6.49 21.89
CA ASP A 98 14.37 -7.35 20.90
C ASP A 98 14.64 -6.65 19.55
N VAL A 99 14.57 -5.31 19.50
CA VAL A 99 14.96 -4.53 18.31
C VAL A 99 16.45 -4.20 18.44
N VAL A 100 17.23 -4.57 17.43
CA VAL A 100 18.63 -4.19 17.35
C VAL A 100 18.73 -2.79 16.72
N TYR A 101 19.29 -1.86 17.47
CA TYR A 101 19.54 -0.48 17.02
C TYR A 101 20.90 0.01 17.52
N SER A 102 21.44 1.01 16.84
CA SER A 102 22.62 1.77 17.27
C SER A 102 22.23 3.20 17.66
N GLU A 103 23.14 3.95 18.27
CA GLU A 103 22.91 5.36 18.59
C GLU A 103 23.40 6.28 17.46
N GLY A 104 22.55 7.23 17.07
CA GLY A 104 22.89 8.31 16.16
C GLY A 104 23.20 9.63 16.86
N VAL A 105 23.12 10.71 16.10
CA VAL A 105 23.21 12.09 16.59
C VAL A 105 22.18 12.31 17.70
N GLY A 106 22.67 12.84 18.83
CA GLY A 106 21.86 13.06 20.02
C GLY A 106 21.39 11.79 20.73
N GLY A 107 21.97 10.62 20.39
CA GLY A 107 21.58 9.31 20.93
C GLY A 107 20.34 8.71 20.26
N SER A 108 19.78 9.36 19.22
CA SER A 108 18.56 8.91 18.56
C SER A 108 18.73 7.48 18.01
N PRO A 109 17.80 6.54 18.28
CA PRO A 109 17.94 5.16 17.83
C PRO A 109 17.97 5.00 16.31
N LEU A 110 18.92 4.24 15.79
CA LEU A 110 19.03 3.92 14.37
C LEU A 110 18.82 2.42 14.18
N LEU A 111 17.75 2.05 13.47
CA LEU A 111 17.42 0.65 13.22
C LEU A 111 18.49 -0.03 12.34
N SER A 112 18.76 -1.31 12.58
CA SER A 112 19.83 -2.02 11.86
C SER A 112 19.52 -2.24 10.37
N ASP A 113 18.27 -2.54 10.05
CA ASP A 113 17.79 -2.69 8.68
C ASP A 113 17.05 -1.43 8.23
N TYR A 114 17.38 -0.96 7.03
CA TYR A 114 16.82 0.25 6.46
C TYR A 114 17.06 0.29 4.94
N SER A 115 16.26 1.10 4.24
CA SER A 115 16.55 1.58 2.89
C SER A 115 17.34 2.89 2.95
N ALA A 116 16.97 3.79 3.86
CA ALA A 116 17.67 5.03 4.13
C ALA A 116 17.48 5.47 5.59
N GLN A 117 18.44 6.24 6.12
CA GLN A 117 18.39 6.84 7.44
C GLN A 117 18.83 8.29 7.37
N PHE A 118 18.12 9.16 8.11
CA PHE A 118 18.43 10.57 8.24
C PHE A 118 18.50 10.92 9.72
N GLU A 119 19.60 11.53 10.13
CA GLU A 119 19.85 11.96 11.51
C GLU A 119 19.62 13.47 11.58
N CYS A 120 18.61 13.88 12.34
CA CYS A 120 18.07 15.23 12.25
C CYS A 120 18.21 15.96 13.58
N LYS A 121 18.47 17.27 13.49
CA LYS A 121 18.20 18.22 14.56
C LYS A 121 16.82 18.84 14.33
N THR A 122 16.01 18.96 15.37
CA THR A 122 14.72 19.65 15.27
C THR A 122 14.95 21.11 14.89
N TRP A 123 14.42 21.49 13.73
CA TRP A 123 14.51 22.83 13.18
C TRP A 123 13.34 23.69 13.63
N ALA A 124 12.12 23.17 13.50
CA ALA A 124 10.89 23.85 13.92
C ALA A 124 9.74 22.85 14.12
N VAL A 125 8.77 23.24 14.93
CA VAL A 125 7.50 22.53 15.12
C VAL A 125 6.36 23.49 14.80
N TYR A 126 5.42 23.06 13.97
CA TYR A 126 4.28 23.87 13.53
C TYR A 126 2.96 23.19 13.82
N GLU A 127 1.92 24.00 14.04
CA GLU A 127 0.54 23.56 14.10
C GLU A 127 0.06 23.04 12.73
N GLY A 128 -0.51 21.83 12.71
CA GLY A 128 -0.98 21.13 11.52
C GLY A 128 -2.39 20.58 11.66
N GLY A 129 -3.31 21.32 12.30
CA GLY A 129 -4.66 20.83 12.59
C GLY A 129 -4.67 19.83 13.75
N ASP A 130 -5.07 18.58 13.49
CA ASP A 130 -5.04 17.47 14.46
C ASP A 130 -3.64 16.84 14.61
N HIS A 131 -2.65 17.33 13.86
CA HIS A 131 -1.24 16.93 13.94
C HIS A 131 -0.33 18.11 14.32
N LEU A 132 0.88 17.80 14.78
CA LEU A 132 2.04 18.69 14.73
C LEU A 132 2.91 18.33 13.54
N ILE A 133 3.45 19.34 12.86
CA ILE A 133 4.42 19.18 11.77
C ILE A 133 5.81 19.45 12.35
N LEU A 134 6.67 18.44 12.33
CA LEU A 134 8.06 18.57 12.75
C LEU A 134 8.93 18.72 11.52
N VAL A 135 9.75 19.77 11.49
CA VAL A 135 10.79 20.00 10.49
C VAL A 135 12.14 19.68 11.12
N GLY A 136 12.93 18.87 10.45
CA GLY A 136 14.28 18.48 10.86
C GLY A 136 15.33 18.96 9.88
N GLU A 137 16.41 19.52 10.38
CA GLU A 137 17.66 19.75 9.65
C GLU A 137 18.49 18.47 9.67
N VAL A 138 18.77 17.92 8.49
CA VAL A 138 19.55 16.69 8.34
C VAL A 138 21.02 17.01 8.58
N LEU A 139 21.59 16.37 9.60
CA LEU A 139 22.99 16.52 9.99
C LEU A 139 23.87 15.39 9.43
N ASP A 140 23.31 14.19 9.29
CA ASP A 140 23.95 13.04 8.68
C ASP A 140 22.90 12.13 8.01
N TYR A 141 23.32 11.31 7.05
CA TYR A 141 22.44 10.36 6.37
C TYR A 141 23.19 9.16 5.78
N ARG A 142 22.48 8.06 5.58
CA ARG A 142 22.98 6.86 4.89
C ARG A 142 21.87 6.11 4.19
N TYR A 143 22.22 5.28 3.22
CA TYR A 143 21.25 4.51 2.44
C TYR A 143 21.85 3.18 1.95
N GLN A 144 20.97 2.26 1.55
CA GLN A 144 21.33 0.96 0.97
C GLN A 144 20.56 0.75 -0.34
N ASP A 145 21.24 0.87 -1.48
CA ASP A 145 20.62 0.72 -2.82
C ASP A 145 20.02 -0.68 -3.05
N SER A 146 20.57 -1.71 -2.40
CA SER A 146 20.07 -3.08 -2.50
C SER A 146 18.74 -3.30 -1.78
N ASN A 147 18.40 -2.45 -0.82
CA ASN A 147 17.22 -2.62 0.03
C ASN A 147 16.08 -1.78 -0.53
N LEU A 148 15.27 -2.38 -1.39
CA LEU A 148 14.10 -1.71 -1.96
C LEU A 148 13.16 -1.23 -0.84
N PRO A 149 12.62 0.00 -0.93
CA PRO A 149 11.79 0.57 0.13
C PRO A 149 10.43 -0.11 0.24
N LEU A 150 9.92 -0.19 1.47
CA LEU A 150 8.53 -0.55 1.75
C LEU A 150 7.61 0.59 1.30
N VAL A 151 6.62 0.26 0.47
CA VAL A 151 5.63 1.22 -0.02
C VAL A 151 4.33 1.03 0.73
N PHE A 152 3.67 2.13 1.07
CA PHE A 152 2.30 2.12 1.57
C PHE A 152 1.40 2.92 0.61
N ALA A 153 0.39 2.25 0.08
CA ALA A 153 -0.55 2.83 -0.88
C ALA A 153 -1.93 2.22 -0.67
N ARG A 154 -2.99 3.04 -0.80
CA ARG A 154 -4.39 2.59 -0.73
C ARG A 154 -4.71 1.76 0.53
N GLY A 155 -4.03 2.07 1.65
CA GLY A 155 -4.23 1.41 2.93
C GLY A 155 -3.57 0.04 3.09
N SER A 156 -2.67 -0.35 2.18
CA SER A 156 -1.95 -1.63 2.23
C SER A 156 -0.45 -1.45 1.95
N TYR A 157 0.36 -2.38 2.44
CA TYR A 157 1.76 -2.49 2.05
C TYR A 157 1.87 -2.95 0.60
N SER A 158 2.89 -2.45 -0.09
CA SER A 158 3.19 -2.71 -1.48
C SER A 158 4.70 -2.69 -1.70
N VAL A 159 5.11 -3.16 -2.88
CA VAL A 159 6.49 -3.07 -3.33
C VAL A 159 6.60 -2.06 -4.45
N SER A 160 7.69 -1.29 -4.45
CA SER A 160 8.04 -0.48 -5.61
C SER A 160 8.49 -1.39 -6.75
N SER A 161 8.04 -1.08 -7.96
CA SER A 161 8.55 -1.71 -9.18
C SER A 161 8.79 -0.63 -10.22
N GLN A 162 9.78 -0.84 -11.08
CA GLN A 162 10.03 0.10 -12.17
C GLN A 162 8.82 0.13 -13.12
N HIS A 163 8.38 1.34 -13.45
CA HIS A 163 7.24 1.53 -14.35
C HIS A 163 7.61 1.01 -15.75
N PRO A 164 6.78 0.16 -16.39
CA PRO A 164 7.10 -0.43 -17.69
C PRO A 164 7.46 0.59 -18.76
N SER A 165 6.80 1.75 -18.79
CA SER A 165 7.05 2.80 -19.79
C SER A 165 8.33 3.62 -19.55
N THR A 166 8.92 3.60 -18.35
CA THR A 166 10.19 4.30 -18.07
C THR A 166 11.39 3.42 -18.37
N VAL A 167 11.17 2.12 -18.55
CA VAL A 167 12.11 1.26 -19.26
C VAL A 167 12.03 1.69 -20.72
N LYS A 168 12.97 2.54 -21.16
CA LYS A 168 13.11 2.89 -22.57
C LYS A 168 13.41 1.63 -23.35
N TYR A 169 12.39 1.07 -23.96
CA TYR A 169 12.57 0.14 -25.06
C TYR A 169 12.72 1.00 -26.31
N ASP A 170 13.83 0.81 -27.02
CA ASP A 170 13.99 1.35 -28.37
C ASP A 170 12.81 0.83 -29.21
N ALA A 171 11.79 1.67 -29.37
CA ALA A 171 10.62 1.39 -30.19
C ALA A 171 11.00 1.25 -31.68
N GLU A 172 12.26 1.49 -32.02
CA GLU A 172 12.84 1.33 -33.36
C GLU A 172 14.06 0.39 -33.37
N GLY A 173 14.35 -0.35 -32.29
CA GLY A 173 15.57 -1.15 -32.22
C GLY A 173 15.52 -2.27 -31.19
N GLN A 174 15.23 -3.48 -31.66
CA GLN A 174 15.68 -4.74 -31.03
C GLN A 174 15.60 -4.76 -29.49
N THR A 175 14.39 -4.92 -28.94
CA THR A 175 14.32 -5.80 -27.77
C THR A 175 14.92 -7.12 -28.25
N GLY A 176 16.03 -7.56 -27.64
CA GLY A 176 16.68 -8.81 -28.06
C GLY A 176 15.63 -9.91 -28.15
N GLU A 177 15.72 -10.75 -29.18
CA GLU A 177 14.73 -11.76 -29.59
C GLU A 177 14.15 -12.56 -28.40
N PHE A 178 14.98 -12.78 -27.37
CA PHE A 178 14.60 -13.42 -26.13
C PHE A 178 13.55 -12.65 -25.30
N ILE A 179 13.71 -11.35 -25.02
CA ILE A 179 12.82 -10.64 -24.07
C ILE A 179 11.42 -10.47 -24.64
N SER A 180 11.29 -10.21 -25.94
CA SER A 180 10.00 -10.11 -26.63
C SER A 180 9.21 -11.42 -26.65
N ASP A 181 9.88 -12.56 -26.49
CA ASP A 181 9.26 -13.90 -26.45
C ASP A 181 9.34 -14.54 -25.05
N TYR A 182 9.92 -13.84 -24.06
CA TYR A 182 10.08 -14.40 -22.72
C TYR A 182 8.74 -14.40 -21.99
N LEU A 183 8.28 -15.59 -21.58
CA LEU A 183 6.95 -15.79 -21.03
C LEU A 183 6.59 -14.84 -19.86
N LEU A 184 7.51 -14.62 -18.91
CA LEU A 184 7.24 -13.73 -17.77
C LEU A 184 7.01 -12.27 -18.23
N TYR A 185 7.72 -11.84 -19.28
CA TYR A 185 7.54 -10.52 -19.87
C TYR A 185 6.16 -10.41 -20.56
N LEU A 186 5.79 -11.40 -21.37
CA LEU A 186 4.48 -11.47 -22.02
C LEU A 186 3.33 -11.48 -21.01
N LEU A 187 3.46 -12.24 -19.92
CA LEU A 187 2.46 -12.30 -18.84
C LEU A 187 2.29 -10.93 -18.16
N ARG A 188 3.40 -10.24 -17.85
CA ARG A 188 3.38 -8.92 -17.22
C ARG A 188 2.71 -7.88 -18.13
N GLU A 189 3.13 -7.79 -19.39
CA GLU A 189 2.59 -6.81 -20.34
C GLU A 189 1.12 -7.09 -20.68
N SER A 190 0.75 -8.36 -20.81
CA SER A 190 -0.65 -8.76 -21.02
C SER A 190 -1.51 -8.37 -19.81
N TYR A 191 -1.05 -8.64 -18.59
CA TYR A 191 -1.75 -8.22 -17.37
C TYR A 191 -1.89 -6.69 -17.28
N ASN A 192 -0.82 -5.95 -17.52
CA ASN A 192 -0.84 -4.48 -17.47
C ASN A 192 -1.88 -3.91 -18.42
N ARG A 193 -1.88 -4.36 -19.69
CA ARG A 193 -2.82 -3.88 -20.71
C ARG A 193 -4.26 -4.29 -20.41
N PHE A 194 -4.47 -5.50 -19.91
CA PHE A 194 -5.80 -5.99 -19.54
C PHE A 194 -6.38 -5.19 -18.37
N SER A 195 -5.59 -4.98 -17.31
CA SER A 195 -6.01 -4.30 -16.10
C SER A 195 -6.19 -2.79 -16.28
N SER A 196 -5.32 -2.13 -17.08
CA SER A 196 -5.41 -0.69 -17.33
C SER A 196 -6.67 -0.26 -18.07
N ASP A 197 -7.29 -1.16 -18.84
CA ASP A 197 -8.53 -0.88 -19.56
C ASP A 197 -9.77 -1.35 -18.78
N LEU A 198 -9.71 -2.48 -18.07
CA LEU A 198 -10.86 -3.01 -17.32
C LEU A 198 -11.16 -2.22 -16.03
N TYR A 199 -10.15 -1.96 -15.20
CA TYR A 199 -10.36 -1.42 -13.86
C TYR A 199 -10.96 -0.01 -13.84
N PRO A 200 -10.59 0.93 -14.74
CA PRO A 200 -11.28 2.21 -14.84
C PRO A 200 -12.76 2.08 -15.18
N LYS A 201 -13.13 1.15 -16.07
CA LYS A 201 -14.54 0.89 -16.44
C LYS A 201 -15.34 0.39 -15.24
N LEU A 202 -14.77 -0.53 -14.46
CA LEU A 202 -15.41 -1.02 -13.22
C LEU A 202 -15.59 0.08 -12.17
N GLN A 203 -14.61 0.98 -12.03
CA GLN A 203 -14.71 2.11 -11.11
C GLN A 203 -15.77 3.13 -11.55
N ILE A 204 -15.91 3.40 -12.86
CA ILE A 204 -16.92 4.31 -13.42
C ILE A 204 -18.33 3.72 -13.28
N GLU A 205 -18.52 2.45 -13.65
CA GLU A 205 -19.84 1.81 -13.71
C GLU A 205 -20.33 1.33 -12.33
N GLY A 206 -19.41 0.94 -11.45
CA GLY A 206 -19.73 0.29 -10.18
C GLY A 206 -19.22 1.01 -8.94
N GLY A 207 -18.38 2.05 -9.08
CA GLY A 207 -17.79 2.73 -7.93
C GLY A 207 -16.77 1.87 -7.16
N VAL A 208 -16.34 0.74 -7.71
CA VAL A 208 -15.48 -0.24 -7.03
C VAL A 208 -14.02 -0.18 -7.47
N ASN A 209 -13.12 -0.41 -6.53
CA ASN A 209 -11.72 -0.70 -6.83
C ASN A 209 -11.52 -2.20 -7.21
N PRO A 210 -10.33 -2.60 -7.69
CA PRO A 210 -10.06 -3.99 -8.06
C PRO A 210 -10.30 -5.01 -6.95
N GLU A 211 -10.02 -4.63 -5.70
CA GLU A 211 -10.17 -5.48 -4.53
C GLU A 211 -11.65 -5.77 -4.20
N GLU A 212 -12.46 -4.71 -4.14
CA GLU A 212 -13.93 -4.75 -3.96
C GLU A 212 -14.60 -5.51 -5.11
N TRP A 213 -14.14 -5.28 -6.35
CA TRP A 213 -14.59 -6.03 -7.52
C TRP A 213 -14.37 -7.53 -7.37
N ARG A 214 -13.18 -7.98 -6.94
CA ARG A 214 -12.90 -9.40 -6.74
C ARG A 214 -13.83 -10.01 -5.68
N ILE A 215 -14.12 -9.29 -4.59
CA ILE A 215 -15.08 -9.74 -3.57
C ILE A 215 -16.45 -9.99 -4.21
N LEU A 216 -17.00 -9.01 -4.95
CA LEU A 216 -18.29 -9.14 -5.62
C LEU A 216 -18.31 -10.33 -6.59
N ALA A 217 -17.30 -10.44 -7.43
CA ALA A 217 -17.20 -11.51 -8.43
C ALA A 217 -17.13 -12.90 -7.79
N ILE A 218 -16.31 -13.07 -6.75
CA ILE A 218 -16.14 -14.35 -6.05
C ILE A 218 -17.42 -14.76 -5.33
N LEU A 219 -18.03 -13.86 -4.57
CA LEU A 219 -19.27 -14.18 -3.84
C LEU A 219 -20.44 -14.44 -4.79
N ARG A 220 -20.45 -13.78 -5.96
CA ARG A 220 -21.49 -14.02 -6.97
C ARG A 220 -21.34 -15.40 -7.62
N ASP A 221 -20.12 -15.85 -7.85
CA ASP A 221 -19.81 -17.15 -8.47
C ASP A 221 -19.94 -18.31 -7.46
N GLN A 222 -19.43 -18.14 -6.24
CA GLN A 222 -19.27 -19.22 -5.25
C GLN A 222 -20.25 -19.14 -4.07
N GLY A 223 -21.05 -18.09 -3.97
CA GLY A 223 -21.95 -17.86 -2.84
C GLY A 223 -21.24 -17.30 -1.61
N GLU A 224 -21.87 -17.45 -0.45
CA GLU A 224 -21.32 -16.97 0.82
C GLU A 224 -19.98 -17.64 1.18
N MET A 225 -19.06 -16.88 1.77
CA MET A 225 -17.69 -17.33 2.01
C MET A 225 -17.10 -16.73 3.29
N SER A 226 -16.23 -17.48 3.97
CA SER A 226 -15.51 -16.96 5.13
C SER A 226 -14.44 -15.94 4.74
N LEU A 227 -14.15 -14.99 5.63
CA LEU A 227 -13.12 -13.98 5.39
C LEU A 227 -11.72 -14.60 5.20
N GLU A 228 -11.38 -15.68 5.91
CA GLU A 228 -10.08 -16.36 5.78
C GLU A 228 -9.91 -16.99 4.39
N ARG A 229 -11.00 -17.49 3.81
CA ARG A 229 -10.96 -18.05 2.46
C ARG A 229 -10.94 -16.95 1.40
N LEU A 230 -11.60 -15.83 1.68
CA LEU A 230 -11.71 -14.69 0.75
C LEU A 230 -10.41 -13.87 0.67
N ALA A 231 -9.67 -13.73 1.77
CA ALA A 231 -8.42 -12.97 1.84
C ALA A 231 -7.39 -13.37 0.76
N PRO A 232 -6.97 -14.66 0.64
CA PRO A 232 -6.03 -15.06 -0.40
C PRO A 232 -6.60 -14.95 -1.82
N LEU A 233 -7.91 -15.17 -2.01
CA LEU A 233 -8.55 -15.09 -3.33
C LEU A 233 -8.66 -13.66 -3.86
N THR A 234 -8.85 -12.70 -2.96
CA THR A 234 -8.92 -11.28 -3.31
C THR A 234 -7.55 -10.60 -3.30
N MET A 235 -6.52 -11.33 -2.85
CA MET A 235 -5.15 -10.86 -2.65
C MET A 235 -5.07 -9.72 -1.64
N GLN A 236 -5.81 -9.83 -0.54
CA GLN A 236 -5.88 -8.82 0.50
C GLN A 236 -5.43 -9.39 1.85
N PRO A 237 -4.57 -8.67 2.62
CA PRO A 237 -4.40 -8.94 4.03
C PRO A 237 -5.74 -8.82 4.78
N MET A 238 -5.93 -9.60 5.85
CA MET A 238 -7.20 -9.65 6.60
C MET A 238 -7.68 -8.26 7.04
N VAL A 239 -6.76 -7.41 7.52
CA VAL A 239 -7.09 -6.05 7.97
C VAL A 239 -7.64 -5.18 6.84
N THR A 240 -7.06 -5.28 5.64
CA THR A 240 -7.56 -4.56 4.46
C THR A 240 -8.90 -5.12 4.02
N LEU A 241 -9.04 -6.45 3.98
CA LEU A 241 -10.29 -7.12 3.62
C LEU A 241 -11.44 -6.68 4.54
N MET A 242 -11.23 -6.65 5.86
CA MET A 242 -12.24 -6.20 6.81
C MET A 242 -12.71 -4.76 6.52
N ARG A 243 -11.79 -3.85 6.17
CA ARG A 243 -12.14 -2.47 5.80
C ARG A 243 -12.96 -2.40 4.51
N SER A 244 -12.62 -3.22 3.51
CA SER A 244 -13.43 -3.32 2.29
C SER A 244 -14.83 -3.87 2.61
N VAL A 245 -14.93 -4.88 3.47
CA VAL A 245 -16.22 -5.45 3.90
C VAL A 245 -17.07 -4.41 4.63
N GLU A 246 -16.51 -3.69 5.60
CA GLU A 246 -17.22 -2.63 6.32
C GLU A 246 -17.78 -1.57 5.36
N TRP A 247 -16.97 -1.10 4.41
CA TRP A 247 -17.42 -0.15 3.39
C TRP A 247 -18.52 -0.73 2.50
N MET A 248 -18.40 -1.99 2.07
CA MET A 248 -19.42 -2.66 1.26
C MET A 248 -20.72 -2.91 2.05
N GLN A 249 -20.65 -3.11 3.37
CA GLN A 249 -21.82 -3.20 4.25
C GLN A 249 -22.53 -1.83 4.35
N GLU A 250 -21.80 -0.74 4.42
CA GLU A 250 -22.36 0.63 4.40
C GLU A 250 -23.09 0.95 3.08
N LYS A 251 -22.68 0.31 1.99
CA LYS A 251 -23.36 0.38 0.69
C LYS A 251 -24.50 -0.63 0.54
N SER A 252 -24.82 -1.42 1.57
CA SER A 252 -25.84 -2.48 1.52
C SER A 252 -25.57 -3.55 0.45
N TRP A 253 -24.31 -3.75 0.06
CA TRP A 253 -23.94 -4.74 -0.96
C TRP A 253 -23.65 -6.12 -0.37
N VAL A 254 -23.13 -6.16 0.85
CA VAL A 254 -22.77 -7.39 1.55
C VAL A 254 -23.30 -7.39 2.97
N GLU A 255 -23.38 -8.58 3.55
CA GLU A 255 -23.68 -8.79 4.96
C GLU A 255 -22.66 -9.78 5.55
N LEU A 256 -22.05 -9.41 6.67
CA LEU A 256 -21.16 -10.29 7.43
C LEU A 256 -21.94 -10.88 8.62
N LYS A 257 -22.16 -12.21 8.61
CA LYS A 257 -22.78 -12.96 9.70
C LYS A 257 -21.74 -13.84 10.37
N GLY A 258 -21.30 -13.43 11.56
CA GLY A 258 -20.14 -14.05 12.21
C GLY A 258 -18.91 -13.83 11.35
N ASN A 259 -18.45 -14.89 10.68
CA ASN A 259 -17.30 -14.84 9.79
C ASN A 259 -17.66 -15.08 8.31
N MET A 260 -18.94 -15.28 8.00
CA MET A 260 -19.43 -15.57 6.65
C MET A 260 -19.94 -14.29 6.00
N LEU A 261 -19.37 -13.97 4.85
CA LEU A 261 -19.74 -12.83 4.03
C LEU A 261 -20.65 -13.28 2.88
N ALA A 262 -21.78 -12.62 2.69
CA ALA A 262 -22.74 -12.90 1.62
C ALA A 262 -23.14 -11.63 0.87
N LEU A 263 -23.52 -11.77 -0.41
CA LEU A 263 -24.10 -10.65 -1.18
C LEU A 263 -25.57 -10.43 -0.80
N LEU A 264 -25.90 -9.17 -0.53
CA LEU A 264 -27.27 -8.69 -0.46
C LEU A 264 -27.85 -8.46 -1.87
N PRO A 265 -29.18 -8.30 -2.04
CA PRO A 265 -29.80 -8.15 -3.36
C PRO A 265 -29.20 -7.03 -4.22
N GLU A 266 -28.87 -5.87 -3.62
CA GLU A 266 -28.23 -4.76 -4.33
C GLU A 266 -26.81 -5.11 -4.79
N GLY A 267 -26.05 -5.80 -3.94
CA GLY A 267 -24.72 -6.31 -4.28
C GLY A 267 -24.74 -7.37 -5.39
N GLN A 268 -25.77 -8.23 -5.42
CA GLN A 268 -25.95 -9.21 -6.50
C GLN A 268 -26.21 -8.53 -7.85
N LEU A 269 -27.09 -7.52 -7.88
CA LEU A 269 -27.38 -6.74 -9.09
C LEU A 269 -26.14 -5.97 -9.60
N LEU A 270 -25.34 -5.43 -8.68
CA LEU A 270 -24.08 -4.78 -9.02
C LEU A 270 -23.08 -5.80 -9.59
N ALA A 271 -22.89 -6.94 -8.90
CA ALA A 271 -21.97 -7.99 -9.32
C ALA A 271 -22.33 -8.53 -10.72
N ASP A 272 -23.61 -8.78 -11.00
CA ASP A 272 -24.07 -9.27 -12.32
C ASP A 272 -23.71 -8.31 -13.45
N ARG A 273 -23.91 -7.00 -13.24
CA ARG A 273 -23.60 -5.96 -14.21
C ARG A 273 -22.09 -5.88 -14.48
N LEU A 274 -21.29 -5.88 -13.42
CA LEU A 274 -19.84 -5.79 -13.53
C LEU A 274 -19.23 -7.08 -14.12
N LEU A 275 -19.81 -8.26 -13.82
CA LEU A 275 -19.45 -9.53 -14.46
C LEU A 275 -19.73 -9.52 -15.95
N LEU A 276 -20.87 -8.96 -16.38
CA LEU A 276 -21.17 -8.81 -17.80
C LEU A 276 -20.13 -7.90 -18.48
N LEU A 277 -19.80 -6.77 -17.85
CA LEU A 277 -18.78 -5.85 -18.35
C LEU A 277 -17.40 -6.54 -18.46
N ALA A 278 -16.99 -7.28 -17.43
CA ALA A 278 -15.71 -7.99 -17.42
C ALA A 278 -15.64 -9.10 -18.48
N LYS A 279 -16.74 -9.85 -18.68
CA LYS A 279 -16.84 -10.89 -19.73
C LYS A 279 -16.81 -10.29 -21.14
N GLN A 280 -17.49 -9.16 -21.35
CA GLN A 280 -17.44 -8.45 -22.63
C GLN A 280 -16.03 -7.96 -22.91
N HIS A 281 -15.39 -7.33 -21.92
CA HIS A 281 -14.00 -6.87 -22.02
C HIS A 281 -13.04 -8.01 -22.35
N GLU A 282 -13.17 -9.17 -21.69
CA GLU A 282 -12.36 -10.35 -22.01
C GLU A 282 -12.57 -10.81 -23.45
N THR A 283 -13.81 -10.85 -23.91
CA THR A 283 -14.16 -11.21 -25.30
C THR A 283 -13.52 -10.24 -26.29
N ASP A 284 -13.55 -8.94 -26.01
CA ASP A 284 -12.98 -7.90 -26.87
C ASP A 284 -11.44 -7.98 -26.94
N VAL A 285 -10.78 -8.32 -25.84
CA VAL A 285 -9.32 -8.52 -25.79
C VAL A 285 -8.91 -9.76 -26.57
N LEU A 286 -9.67 -10.85 -26.44
CA LEU A 286 -9.37 -12.14 -27.08
C LEU A 286 -9.94 -12.26 -28.50
N LYS A 287 -10.57 -11.21 -29.05
CA LYS A 287 -11.25 -11.24 -30.35
C LYS A 287 -10.36 -11.66 -31.54
N ALA A 288 -9.04 -11.51 -31.41
CA ALA A 288 -8.08 -11.91 -32.44
C ALA A 288 -7.73 -13.41 -32.39
N LEU A 289 -8.09 -14.10 -31.31
CA LEU A 289 -7.89 -15.53 -31.12
C LEU A 289 -9.16 -16.29 -31.48
N SER A 290 -8.99 -17.55 -31.91
CA SER A 290 -10.11 -18.49 -31.96
C SER A 290 -10.58 -18.85 -30.54
N VAL A 291 -11.77 -19.45 -30.43
CA VAL A 291 -12.28 -19.98 -29.16
C VAL A 291 -11.32 -21.01 -28.58
N GLU A 292 -10.84 -21.95 -29.41
CA GLU A 292 -9.88 -22.98 -29.02
C GLU A 292 -8.55 -22.38 -28.51
N GLN A 293 -8.01 -21.38 -29.22
CA GLN A 293 -6.78 -20.69 -28.80
C GLN A 293 -6.96 -19.98 -27.45
N SER A 294 -8.12 -19.37 -27.24
CA SER A 294 -8.46 -18.70 -25.98
C SER A 294 -8.57 -19.69 -24.82
N GLU A 295 -9.17 -20.86 -25.05
CA GLU A 295 -9.25 -21.94 -24.06
C GLU A 295 -7.87 -22.50 -23.73
N GLN A 296 -7.07 -22.82 -24.75
CA GLN A 296 -5.69 -23.32 -24.59
C GLN A 296 -4.80 -22.34 -23.82
N LEU A 297 -4.92 -21.03 -24.09
CA LEU A 297 -4.21 -20.00 -23.34
C LEU A 297 -4.59 -20.05 -21.85
N LYS A 298 -5.90 -20.05 -21.54
CA LYS A 298 -6.37 -20.09 -20.15
C LYS A 298 -5.95 -21.38 -19.44
N ASP A 299 -6.00 -22.52 -20.12
CA ASP A 299 -5.59 -23.81 -19.56
C ASP A 299 -4.08 -23.85 -19.29
N GLY A 300 -3.26 -23.34 -20.21
CA GLY A 300 -1.82 -23.20 -20.00
C GLY A 300 -1.50 -22.36 -18.76
N LEU A 301 -2.18 -21.22 -18.59
CA LEU A 301 -2.02 -20.36 -17.41
C LEU A 301 -2.40 -21.08 -16.11
N ARG A 302 -3.51 -21.83 -16.10
CA ARG A 302 -3.94 -22.62 -14.93
C ARG A 302 -2.90 -23.69 -14.56
N VAL A 303 -2.32 -24.37 -15.54
CA VAL A 303 -1.27 -25.37 -15.32
C VAL A 303 -0.03 -24.74 -14.70
N ILE A 304 0.42 -23.59 -15.23
CA ILE A 304 1.56 -22.84 -14.68
C ILE A 304 1.29 -22.45 -13.23
N MET A 305 0.11 -21.89 -12.92
CA MET A 305 -0.27 -21.49 -11.56
C MET A 305 -0.33 -22.67 -10.58
N ALA A 306 -0.68 -23.87 -11.04
CA ALA A 306 -0.72 -25.07 -10.20
C ALA A 306 0.68 -25.65 -9.91
N SER A 307 1.62 -25.49 -10.85
CA SER A 307 2.99 -26.01 -10.73
C SER A 307 3.90 -25.23 -9.76
N HIS A 308 3.50 -24.02 -9.36
CA HIS A 308 4.27 -23.10 -8.51
C HIS A 308 3.63 -22.87 -7.13
N ARG A 309 2.88 -23.83 -6.60
CA ARG A 309 2.33 -23.81 -5.24
C ARG A 309 3.13 -24.66 -4.28
#